data_AF-A0A5C5YYS4-F1
#
_entry.id   AF-A0A5C5YYS4-F1
#
_cell.length_a   1.000
_cell.length_b   1.000
_cell.length_c   1.000
_cell.angle_alpha   90.00
_cell.angle_beta   90.00
_cell.angle_gamma   90.00
#
_symmetry.space_group_name_H-M   'P 1'
#
loop_
_entity.id
_entity.type
_entity.pdbx_description
1 polymer ?
#
loop_
_entity_poly.entity_id
_entity_poly.type
_entity_poly.pdbx_seq_one_letter_code
_entity_poly.pdbx_strand_id
1 'polypeptide(L)'
;MRLAKRFILQCCLGLTLVASSASLVASTANPNPLIIYTDDQGYGDVSCLNPESKSHTPNIDRLIKEGLHLTHAHSASSACTPSRDALTPSHDAFPKSVIHYARTA
;
A
#
# COMPACT_ATOMS: atom_id res chain seq x y z
N MET A 1 -18.84 -11.04 55.10
CA MET A 1 -18.98 -11.81 53.83
C MET A 1 -19.49 -11.00 52.63
N ARG A 2 -20.28 -9.92 52.80
CA ARG A 2 -20.83 -9.14 51.67
C ARG A 2 -19.81 -8.18 50.99
N LEU A 3 -18.82 -7.69 51.73
CA LEU A 3 -17.82 -6.74 51.22
C LEU A 3 -16.77 -7.41 50.31
N ALA A 4 -16.32 -8.61 50.65
CA ALA A 4 -15.42 -9.41 49.80
C ALA A 4 -16.05 -9.78 48.45
N LYS A 5 -17.36 -10.07 48.42
CA LYS A 5 -18.11 -10.34 47.19
C LYS A 5 -18.18 -9.13 46.24
N ARG A 6 -18.28 -7.91 46.78
CA ARG A 6 -18.29 -6.66 45.98
C ARG A 6 -16.91 -6.35 45.39
N PHE A 7 -15.85 -6.56 46.18
CA PHE A 7 -14.47 -6.42 45.70
C PHE A 7 -14.14 -7.42 44.60
N ILE A 8 -14.51 -8.69 44.77
CA ILE A 8 -14.29 -9.72 43.74
C ILE A 8 -15.07 -9.38 42.46
N LEU A 9 -16.32 -8.93 42.58
CA LEU A 9 -17.14 -8.56 41.42
C LEU A 9 -16.58 -7.34 40.66
N GLN A 10 -16.06 -6.34 41.37
CA GLN A 10 -15.42 -5.17 40.76
C GLN A 10 -14.10 -5.52 40.08
N CYS A 11 -13.28 -6.40 40.66
CA CYS A 11 -12.06 -6.89 40.03
C CYS A 11 -12.36 -7.71 38.76
N CYS A 12 -13.37 -8.58 38.79
CA CYS A 12 -13.77 -9.35 37.61
C CYS A 12 -14.28 -8.44 36.48
N LEU A 13 -15.04 -7.39 36.81
CA LEU A 13 -15.56 -6.45 35.82
C LEU A 13 -14.46 -5.55 35.22
N GLY A 14 -13.46 -5.18 36.03
CA GLY A 14 -12.27 -4.48 35.53
C GLY A 14 -11.41 -5.36 34.62
N LEU A 15 -11.27 -6.64 34.96
CA LEU A 15 -10.46 -7.59 34.19
C LEU A 15 -11.09 -7.94 32.84
N THR A 16 -12.42 -8.02 32.75
CA THR A 16 -13.12 -8.26 31.47
C THR A 16 -13.06 -7.06 30.53
N LEU A 17 -13.07 -5.83 31.06
CA LEU A 17 -12.99 -4.62 30.23
C LEU A 17 -11.60 -4.45 29.59
N VAL A 18 -10.53 -4.77 30.31
CA VAL A 18 -9.15 -4.73 29.78
C VAL A 18 -8.93 -5.79 28.70
N ALA A 19 -9.48 -7.00 28.87
CA ALA A 19 -9.33 -8.08 27.89
C ALA A 19 -9.99 -7.76 26.53
N SER A 20 -11.09 -7.01 26.52
CA SER A 20 -11.81 -6.70 25.27
C SER A 20 -11.10 -5.69 24.37
N SER A 21 -10.14 -4.92 24.92
CA SER A 21 -9.39 -3.90 24.17
C SER A 21 -8.28 -4.49 23.29
N ALA A 22 -7.83 -5.71 23.61
CA ALA A 22 -6.72 -6.36 22.91
C ALA A 22 -7.11 -6.99 21.55
N SER A 23 -8.40 -7.25 21.31
CA SER A 23 -8.87 -7.95 20.11
C SER A 23 -9.07 -7.04 18.89
N LEU A 24 -8.92 -5.72 19.03
CA LEU A 24 -9.13 -4.79 17.91
C LEU A 24 -7.92 -4.68 16.97
N VAL A 25 -6.78 -5.24 17.36
CA VAL A 25 -5.58 -5.32 16.51
C VAL A 25 -5.60 -6.65 15.75
N ALA A 26 -6.67 -6.87 14.99
CA ALA A 26 -6.65 -7.88 13.94
C ALA A 26 -5.78 -7.34 12.80
N SER A 27 -4.51 -7.72 12.84
CA SER A 27 -3.50 -7.39 11.84
C SER A 27 -3.96 -7.81 10.45
N THR A 28 -3.89 -6.89 9.49
CA THR A 28 -3.94 -7.12 8.05
C THR A 28 -2.69 -7.89 7.62
N ALA A 29 -2.55 -9.14 8.09
CA ALA A 29 -1.29 -9.89 8.04
C ALA A 29 -0.88 -10.33 6.63
N ASN A 30 -1.74 -10.13 5.62
CA ASN A 30 -1.43 -10.46 4.24
C ASN A 30 -2.00 -9.39 3.30
N PRO A 31 -1.27 -8.29 3.04
CA PRO A 31 -1.70 -7.31 2.06
C PRO A 31 -1.82 -7.99 0.69
N ASN A 32 -2.81 -7.60 -0.12
CA ASN A 32 -2.95 -8.06 -1.50
C ASN A 32 -2.14 -7.14 -2.42
N PRO A 33 -0.93 -7.51 -2.87
CA PRO A 33 -0.17 -6.67 -3.77
C PRO A 33 -0.86 -6.58 -5.13
N LEU A 34 -1.10 -5.36 -5.61
CA LEU A 34 -1.58 -5.07 -6.96
C LEU A 34 -0.48 -4.31 -7.70
N ILE A 35 -0.02 -4.86 -8.82
CA ILE A 35 0.93 -4.21 -9.72
C ILE A 35 0.17 -3.73 -10.95
N ILE A 36 0.17 -2.42 -11.18
CA ILE A 36 -0.35 -1.80 -12.40
C ILE A 36 0.85 -1.39 -13.24
N TYR A 37 0.98 -1.97 -14.44
CA TYR A 37 2.06 -1.68 -15.38
C TYR A 37 1.48 -1.25 -16.72
N THR A 38 1.89 -0.08 -17.19
CA THR A 38 1.41 0.54 -18.43
C THR A 38 2.47 0.44 -19.52
N ASP A 39 2.04 0.16 -20.75
CA ASP A 39 2.94 0.14 -21.91
C ASP A 39 3.09 1.54 -22.50
N ASP A 40 4.31 1.89 -22.93
CA ASP A 40 4.67 3.16 -23.57
C ASP A 40 4.21 4.46 -22.88
N GLN A 41 3.85 4.41 -21.59
CA GLN A 41 3.49 5.60 -20.83
C GLN A 41 4.74 6.40 -20.46
N GLY A 42 4.82 7.65 -20.91
CA GLY A 42 5.85 8.59 -20.55
C GLY A 42 5.54 9.35 -19.26
N TYR A 43 6.57 9.93 -18.65
CA TYR A 43 6.44 10.78 -17.45
C TYR A 43 5.46 11.95 -17.66
N GLY A 44 5.44 12.50 -18.87
CA GLY A 44 4.59 13.63 -19.23
C GLY A 44 3.12 13.31 -19.47
N ASP A 45 2.73 12.04 -19.44
CA ASP A 45 1.36 11.61 -19.74
C ASP A 45 0.44 11.63 -18.50
N VAL A 46 0.99 11.73 -17.29
CA VAL A 46 0.21 11.77 -16.04
C VAL A 46 -0.04 13.22 -15.63
N SER A 47 -1.30 13.60 -15.43
CA SER A 47 -1.68 15.00 -15.17
C SER A 47 -1.07 15.60 -13.91
N CYS A 48 -0.84 14.81 -12.86
CA CYS A 48 -0.15 15.31 -11.66
C CYS A 48 1.37 15.47 -11.82
N LEU A 49 1.98 14.85 -12.85
CA LEU A 49 3.43 14.94 -13.14
C LEU A 49 3.76 16.03 -14.15
N ASN A 50 2.81 16.32 -15.03
CA ASN A 50 2.90 17.35 -16.04
C ASN A 50 1.57 18.12 -16.11
N PRO A 51 1.52 19.37 -15.61
CA PRO A 51 0.32 20.22 -15.70
C PRO A 51 -0.18 20.41 -17.14
N GLU A 52 0.72 20.32 -18.12
CA GLU A 52 0.42 20.43 -19.55
C GLU A 52 0.16 19.06 -20.21
N SER A 53 -0.04 18.00 -19.41
CA SER A 53 -0.39 16.68 -19.94
C SER A 53 -1.67 16.76 -20.76
N LYS A 54 -1.67 16.12 -21.93
CA LYS A 54 -2.86 15.98 -22.76
C LYS A 54 -3.88 15.01 -22.17
N SER A 55 -3.46 14.15 -21.25
CA SER A 55 -4.26 13.10 -20.64
C SER A 55 -4.73 13.52 -19.25
N HIS A 56 -6.03 13.43 -19.01
CA HIS A 56 -6.61 13.65 -17.68
C HIS A 56 -6.63 12.32 -16.91
N THR A 57 -5.84 12.20 -15.84
CA THR A 57 -5.62 10.94 -15.11
C THR A 57 -6.04 10.99 -13.63
N PRO A 58 -7.31 11.31 -13.31
CA PRO A 58 -7.74 11.60 -11.94
C PRO A 58 -7.56 10.41 -10.97
N ASN A 59 -7.68 9.18 -11.48
CA ASN A 59 -7.46 7.98 -10.67
C ASN A 59 -5.97 7.75 -10.36
N ILE A 60 -5.07 7.99 -11.32
CA ILE A 60 -3.63 7.87 -11.12
C ILE A 60 -3.15 8.98 -10.18
N ASP A 61 -3.65 10.21 -10.38
CA ASP A 61 -3.36 11.36 -9.52
C ASP A 61 -3.77 11.10 -8.07
N ARG A 62 -4.92 10.46 -7.86
CA ARG A 62 -5.36 10.03 -6.53
C ARG A 62 -4.42 9.00 -5.91
N LEU A 63 -4.01 7.98 -6.67
CA LEU A 63 -3.06 6.96 -6.18
C LEU A 63 -1.70 7.58 -5.80
N ILE A 64 -1.22 8.55 -6.57
CA ILE A 64 0.02 9.28 -6.31
C ILE A 64 -0.10 10.13 -5.03
N LYS A 65 -1.25 10.78 -4.82
CA LYS A 65 -1.50 11.60 -3.63
C LYS A 65 -1.66 10.78 -2.35
N GLU A 66 -2.26 9.60 -2.43
CA GLU A 66 -2.50 8.71 -1.30
C GLU A 66 -1.30 7.79 -0.99
N GLY A 67 -0.36 7.65 -1.94
CA GLY A 67 0.72 6.68 -1.89
C GLY A 67 2.13 7.28 -1.92
N LEU A 68 3.08 6.44 -2.35
CA LEU A 68 4.46 6.86 -2.60
C LEU A 68 4.66 7.11 -4.09
N HIS A 69 5.26 8.25 -4.43
CA HIS A 69 5.61 8.61 -5.79
C HIS A 69 7.13 8.63 -5.98
N LEU A 70 7.61 7.84 -6.94
CA LEU A 70 9.03 7.72 -7.29
C LEU A 70 9.36 8.62 -8.48
N THR A 71 9.93 9.79 -8.23
CA THR A 71 10.27 10.79 -9.27
C THR A 71 11.49 10.44 -10.12
N HIS A 72 12.31 9.48 -9.67
CA HIS A 72 13.53 9.02 -10.34
C HIS A 72 13.51 7.51 -10.61
N ALA A 73 12.37 6.99 -11.06
CA ALA A 73 12.24 5.60 -11.48
C ALA A 73 12.44 5.45 -13.00
N HIS A 74 13.09 4.36 -13.43
CA HIS A 74 13.49 4.15 -14.82
C HIS A 74 13.21 2.71 -15.26
N SER A 75 12.69 2.52 -16.48
CA SER A 75 12.59 1.18 -17.03
C SER A 75 13.96 0.50 -17.11
N ALA A 76 14.03 -0.79 -16.82
CA ALA A 76 15.25 -1.59 -16.94
C ALA A 76 15.76 -1.67 -18.39
N SER A 77 14.85 -1.50 -19.36
CA SER A 77 15.15 -1.46 -20.79
C SER A 77 14.15 -0.58 -21.52
N SER A 78 14.55 -0.01 -22.66
CA SER A 78 13.66 0.74 -23.55
C SER A 78 12.77 -0.15 -24.43
N ALA A 79 12.91 -1.49 -24.36
CA ALA A 79 12.11 -2.42 -25.14
C ALA A 79 11.11 -3.20 -24.27
N CYS A 80 9.92 -3.48 -24.81
CA CYS A 80 8.80 -4.09 -24.07
C CYS A 80 9.19 -5.43 -23.43
N THR A 81 9.72 -6.39 -24.19
CA THR A 81 10.06 -7.73 -23.69
C THR A 81 11.05 -7.70 -22.53
N PRO A 82 12.26 -7.10 -22.66
CA PRO A 82 13.20 -7.04 -21.54
C PRO A 82 12.73 -6.14 -20.39
N SER A 83 11.85 -5.15 -20.62
CA SER A 83 11.29 -4.34 -19.53
C SER A 83 10.30 -5.13 -18.66
N ARG A 84 9.45 -5.97 -19.28
CA ARG A 84 8.46 -6.79 -18.59
C ARG A 84 9.11 -7.98 -17.90
N ASP A 85 10.11 -8.56 -18.53
CA ASP A 85 10.87 -9.68 -17.97
C ASP A 85 11.64 -9.28 -16.70
N ALA A 86 11.97 -8.00 -16.55
CA ALA A 86 12.56 -7.48 -15.31
C ALA A 86 11.56 -7.39 -14.13
N LEU A 87 10.24 -7.47 -14.37
CA LEU A 87 9.23 -7.46 -13.29
C LEU A 87 9.02 -8.84 -12.67
N THR A 88 9.41 -9.91 -13.35
CA THR A 88 9.19 -11.27 -12.87
C THR A 88 10.31 -11.69 -11.91
N PRO A 89 9.99 -12.38 -10.80
CA PRO A 89 10.99 -12.78 -9.82
C PRO A 89 12.08 -13.73 -10.34
N SER A 90 11.92 -14.30 -11.54
CA SER A 90 12.86 -15.26 -12.13
C SER A 90 14.14 -14.64 -12.65
N HIS A 91 14.20 -13.31 -12.77
CA HIS A 91 15.39 -12.58 -13.16
C HIS A 91 15.81 -11.66 -12.00
N ASP A 92 17.12 -11.55 -11.73
CA ASP A 92 17.74 -10.77 -10.64
C ASP A 92 17.54 -9.23 -10.77
N ALA A 93 16.38 -8.78 -11.24
CA ALA A 93 16.10 -7.44 -11.72
C ALA A 93 15.09 -6.65 -10.85
N PHE A 94 15.07 -6.86 -9.54
CA PHE A 94 14.59 -5.81 -8.63
C PHE A 94 15.80 -5.03 -8.13
N PRO A 95 16.06 -3.78 -8.58
CA PRO A 95 15.16 -2.65 -8.31
C PRO A 95 15.28 -1.46 -9.30
N LYS A 96 14.51 -1.35 -10.40
CA LYS A 96 14.49 -0.07 -11.18
C LYS A 96 13.15 0.34 -11.81
N SER A 97 12.24 -0.58 -12.12
CA SER A 97 11.01 -0.23 -12.84
C SER A 97 10.04 0.62 -12.00
N VAL A 98 9.40 1.59 -12.67
CA VAL A 98 8.37 2.46 -12.10
C VAL A 98 7.21 1.58 -11.62
N ILE A 99 7.07 1.43 -10.32
CA ILE A 99 5.94 0.74 -9.69
C ILE A 99 5.17 1.81 -8.93
N HIS A 100 3.94 2.07 -9.35
CA HIS A 100 3.00 2.84 -8.55
C HIS A 100 2.50 1.93 -7.42
N TYR A 101 3.07 2.09 -6.23
CA TYR A 101 2.62 1.37 -5.04
C TYR A 101 1.54 2.18 -4.33
N ALA A 102 0.28 1.78 -4.51
CA ALA A 102 -0.77 2.16 -3.59
C ALA A 102 -0.73 1.17 -2.43
N ARG A 103 -0.37 1.64 -1.23
CA ARG A 103 -0.62 0.88 -0.01
C ARG A 103 -2.15 0.84 0.16
N THR A 104 -2.78 -0.26 -0.18
CA THR A 104 -4.12 -0.56 0.31
C THR A 104 -3.99 -0.80 1.81
N ALA A 105 -4.61 0.08 2.60
CA ALA A 105 -4.81 -0.12 4.03
C ALA A 105 -5.68 -1.35 4.31
#